data_AF-A0AAV3QFP2-F1
#
_entry.id   AF-A0AAV3QFP2-F1
#
_cell.length_a   1.000
_cell.length_b   1.000
_cell.length_c   1.000
_cell.angle_alpha   90.00
_cell.angle_beta   90.00
_cell.angle_gamma   90.00
#
_symmetry.space_group_name_H-M   'P 1'
#
loop_
_entity.id
_entity.type
_entity.pdbx_description
1 polymer ?
#
loop_
_entity_poly.entity_id
_entity_poly.type
_entity_poly.pdbx_seq_one_letter_code
_entity_poly.pdbx_strand_id
1 'polypeptide(L)'
;MDDLMSKGMRHANGALLSGWSAGGLAVILHCDDFGNLFPRNTKVKCLSDAGLFMDAIDVAGGHSLRNFFHGVVSFQGVQKTLPQSCTSRLDPTSCFFPQNLINHIRTP
;
A
#
# COMPACT_ATOMS: atom_id res chain seq x y z
N MET A 1 2.14 -15.39 -2.74
CA MET A 1 2.93 -15.07 -3.96
C MET A 1 3.82 -16.22 -4.40
N ASP A 2 4.39 -16.98 -3.47
CA ASP A 2 5.31 -18.09 -3.77
C ASP A 2 4.74 -19.14 -4.74
N ASP A 3 3.45 -19.46 -4.64
CA ASP A 3 2.79 -20.39 -5.56
C ASP A 3 2.79 -19.88 -7.02
N LEU A 4 2.46 -18.61 -7.25
CA LEU A 4 2.53 -18.02 -8.59
C LEU A 4 3.98 -17.92 -9.08
N MET A 5 4.92 -17.61 -8.17
CA MET A 5 6.34 -17.56 -8.48
C MET A 5 6.90 -18.93 -8.88
N SER A 6 6.41 -20.03 -8.29
CA SER A 6 6.80 -21.39 -8.69
C SER A 6 6.15 -21.81 -10.02
N LYS A 7 4.95 -21.31 -10.32
CA LYS A 7 4.20 -21.56 -11.56
C LYS A 7 4.61 -20.69 -12.76
N GLY A 8 5.76 -20.00 -12.67
CA GLY A 8 6.36 -19.30 -13.80
C GLY A 8 6.36 -17.77 -13.71
N MET A 9 5.67 -17.17 -12.73
CA MET A 9 5.66 -15.71 -12.56
C MET A 9 7.07 -15.14 -12.32
N ARG A 10 7.99 -15.91 -11.72
CA ARG A 10 9.40 -15.51 -11.52
C ARG A 10 10.17 -15.22 -12.81
N HIS A 11 9.66 -15.68 -13.96
CA HIS A 11 10.28 -15.51 -15.27
C HIS A 11 9.54 -14.47 -16.14
N ALA A 12 8.53 -13.80 -15.60
CA ALA A 12 7.77 -12.81 -16.34
C ALA A 12 8.65 -11.62 -16.74
N ASN A 13 8.50 -11.12 -17.98
CA ASN A 13 9.16 -9.88 -18.41
C ASN A 13 8.53 -8.63 -17.81
N GLY A 14 7.26 -8.71 -17.41
CA GLY A 14 6.57 -7.66 -16.69
C GLY A 14 5.47 -8.22 -15.81
N ALA A 15 5.18 -7.48 -14.74
CA ALA A 15 4.16 -7.85 -13.76
C ALA A 15 3.40 -6.59 -13.32
N LEU A 16 2.08 -6.69 -13.21
CA LEU A 16 1.21 -5.60 -12.78
C LEU A 16 0.46 -6.03 -11.52
N LEU A 17 0.67 -5.31 -10.42
CA LEU A 17 -0.18 -5.41 -9.24
C LEU A 17 -1.30 -4.37 -9.37
N SER A 18 -2.55 -4.83 -9.41
CA SER A 18 -3.70 -3.94 -9.49
C SER A 18 -4.75 -4.29 -8.44
N GLY A 19 -5.55 -3.32 -8.05
CA GLY A 19 -6.61 -3.50 -7.07
C GLY A 19 -7.55 -2.31 -7.01
N TRP A 20 -8.77 -2.57 -6.55
CA TRP A 20 -9.85 -1.58 -6.43
C TRP A 20 -10.24 -1.36 -4.98
N SER A 21 -10.53 -0.10 -4.60
CA SER A 21 -10.97 0.30 -3.27
C SER A 21 -9.95 -0.11 -2.19
N ALA A 22 -10.32 -0.97 -1.23
CA ALA A 22 -9.39 -1.54 -0.26
C ALA A 22 -8.21 -2.29 -0.92
N GLY A 23 -8.45 -2.95 -2.06
CA GLY A 23 -7.39 -3.56 -2.87
C GLY A 23 -6.47 -2.52 -3.52
N GLY A 24 -7.01 -1.37 -3.91
CA GLY A 24 -6.22 -0.24 -4.42
C GLY A 24 -5.33 0.34 -3.33
N LEU A 25 -5.82 0.46 -2.10
CA LEU A 25 -5.00 0.84 -0.95
C LEU A 25 -3.89 -0.18 -0.68
N ALA A 26 -4.23 -1.48 -0.71
CA ALA A 26 -3.25 -2.55 -0.56
C ALA A 26 -2.15 -2.51 -1.62
N VAL A 27 -2.48 -2.15 -2.87
CA VAL A 27 -1.49 -1.94 -3.94
C VAL A 27 -0.50 -0.83 -3.56
N ILE A 28 -0.98 0.29 -3.04
CA ILE A 28 -0.12 1.41 -2.60
C ILE A 28 0.82 0.96 -1.47
N LEU A 29 0.27 0.24 -0.48
CA LEU A 29 1.04 -0.23 0.68
C LEU A 29 2.11 -1.27 0.33
N HIS A 30 1.85 -2.14 -0.65
CA HIS A 30 2.69 -3.32 -0.96
C HIS A 30 3.35 -3.28 -2.34
N CYS A 31 3.30 -2.15 -3.05
CA CYS A 31 3.88 -2.05 -4.40
C CYS A 31 5.38 -2.40 -4.41
N ASP A 32 6.14 -1.84 -3.46
CA ASP A 32 7.57 -2.13 -3.32
C ASP A 32 7.83 -3.58 -2.88
N ASP A 33 7.02 -4.13 -1.99
CA ASP A 33 7.13 -5.53 -1.57
C ASP A 33 6.95 -6.47 -2.77
N PHE A 34 5.95 -6.19 -3.60
CA PHE A 34 5.70 -6.93 -4.83
C PHE A 34 6.86 -6.78 -5.83
N GLY A 35 7.37 -5.56 -6.01
CA GLY A 35 8.55 -5.28 -6.84
C GLY A 35 9.78 -6.08 -6.41
N ASN A 36 10.01 -6.19 -5.10
CA ASN A 36 11.14 -6.92 -4.51
C ASN A 36 11.08 -8.44 -4.72
N LEU A 37 9.94 -9.00 -5.12
CA LEU A 37 9.84 -10.43 -5.46
C LEU A 37 10.53 -10.77 -6.79
N PHE A 38 10.74 -9.79 -7.67
CA PHE A 38 11.24 -10.02 -9.02
C PHE A 38 12.70 -9.60 -9.17
N PRO A 39 13.45 -10.22 -10.11
CA PRO A 39 14.77 -9.73 -10.49
C PRO A 39 14.67 -8.35 -11.17
N ARG A 40 15.75 -7.56 -11.09
CA ARG A 40 15.79 -6.16 -11.58
C ARG A 40 15.45 -5.96 -13.06
N ASN A 41 15.51 -7.00 -13.88
CA ASN A 41 15.17 -6.94 -15.30
C ASN A 41 13.67 -7.05 -15.57
N THR A 42 12.86 -7.39 -14.56
CA THR A 42 11.40 -7.50 -14.71
C THR A 42 10.76 -6.12 -14.57
N LYS A 43 9.91 -5.74 -15.52
CA LYS A 43 9.16 -4.48 -15.47
C LYS A 43 7.95 -4.64 -14.55
N VAL A 44 8.10 -4.24 -13.30
CA VAL A 44 6.99 -4.22 -12.33
C VAL A 44 6.28 -2.88 -12.38
N LYS A 45 4.94 -2.93 -12.35
CA LYS A 45 4.04 -1.78 -12.28
C LYS A 45 2.96 -2.00 -11.25
N CYS A 46 2.45 -0.91 -10.69
CA CYS A 46 1.34 -0.92 -9.74
C CYS A 46 0.22 0.02 -10.19
N LEU A 47 -1.02 -0.43 -10.08
CA LEU A 47 -2.22 0.36 -10.40
C LEU A 47 -3.21 0.32 -9.24
N SER A 48 -3.36 1.46 -8.57
CA SER A 48 -4.36 1.65 -7.53
C SER A 48 -5.60 2.30 -8.11
N ASP A 49 -6.72 1.58 -8.12
CA ASP A 49 -8.03 2.13 -8.49
C ASP A 49 -8.87 2.40 -7.23
N ALA A 50 -9.39 3.63 -7.09
CA ALA A 50 -10.13 4.10 -5.92
C ALA A 50 -9.46 3.80 -4.54
N GLY A 51 -8.14 3.64 -4.51
CA GLY A 51 -7.37 3.32 -3.32
C GLY A 51 -6.82 4.53 -2.56
N LEU A 52 -6.99 5.74 -3.10
CA LEU A 52 -6.54 6.99 -2.49
C LEU A 52 -7.57 7.50 -1.48
N PHE A 53 -7.52 6.96 -0.26
CA PHE A 53 -8.30 7.50 0.86
C PHE A 53 -7.59 8.72 1.45
N MET A 54 -8.35 9.76 1.81
CA MET A 54 -7.80 11.00 2.39
C MET A 54 -8.10 11.08 3.88
N ASP A 55 -7.13 11.57 4.65
CA ASP A 55 -7.35 12.00 6.04
C ASP A 55 -7.89 13.43 6.00
N ALA A 56 -9.21 13.55 5.85
CA ALA A 56 -9.91 14.82 5.71
C ALA A 56 -11.09 14.90 6.69
N ILE A 57 -11.51 16.14 6.97
CA ILE A 57 -12.72 16.41 7.73
C ILE A 57 -13.93 16.05 6.86
N ASP A 58 -14.85 15.26 7.40
CA ASP A 58 -16.09 14.88 6.73
C ASP A 58 -17.15 16.01 6.75
N VAL A 59 -18.26 15.80 6.06
CA VAL A 59 -19.35 16.79 5.95
C VAL A 59 -20.02 17.14 7.29
N ALA A 60 -19.83 16.31 8.32
CA ALA A 60 -20.33 16.55 9.67
C ALA A 60 -19.27 17.23 10.58
N GLY A 61 -18.10 17.57 10.04
CA GLY A 61 -17.01 18.17 10.81
C GLY A 61 -16.15 17.14 11.58
N GLY A 62 -16.33 15.85 11.32
CA GLY A 62 -15.62 14.76 11.99
C GLY A 62 -14.41 14.22 11.23
N HIS A 63 -13.72 13.27 11.84
CA HIS A 63 -12.57 12.54 11.25
C HIS A 63 -12.91 11.06 11.01
N SER A 64 -14.04 10.79 10.35
CA SER A 64 -14.58 9.43 10.20
C SER A 64 -13.57 8.41 9.64
N LEU A 65 -12.85 8.76 8.57
CA LEU A 65 -11.85 7.86 7.97
C LEU A 65 -10.64 7.65 8.87
N ARG A 66 -10.16 8.68 9.57
CA ARG A 66 -9.03 8.56 10.50
C ARG A 66 -9.37 7.61 11.65
N ASN A 67 -10.57 7.76 12.21
CA ASN A 67 -11.03 6.89 13.29
C ASN A 67 -11.19 5.44 12.80
N PHE A 68 -11.74 5.25 11.60
CA PHE A 68 -11.88 3.93 10.98
C PHE A 68 -10.51 3.27 10.76
N PHE A 69 -9.57 3.96 10.13
CA PHE A 69 -8.23 3.41 9.89
C PHE A 69 -7.40 3.26 11.14
N HIS A 70 -7.57 4.11 12.16
CA HIS A 70 -6.96 3.86 13.47
C HIS A 70 -7.41 2.50 14.01
N GLY A 71 -8.72 2.22 13.95
CA GLY A 71 -9.28 0.92 14.31
C GLY A 71 -8.65 -0.24 13.53
N VAL A 72 -8.54 -0.11 12.19
CA VAL A 72 -7.89 -1.11 11.34
C VAL A 72 -6.43 -1.31 11.75
N VAL A 73 -5.68 -0.23 11.93
CA VAL A 73 -4.24 -0.29 12.24
C VAL A 73 -3.98 -0.94 13.58
N SER A 74 -4.74 -0.56 14.61
CA SER A 74 -4.62 -1.14 15.94
C SER A 74 -5.07 -2.59 15.98
N PHE A 75 -6.21 -2.93 15.36
CA PHE A 75 -6.77 -4.28 15.42
C PHE A 75 -5.94 -5.30 14.64
N GLN A 76 -5.51 -4.94 13.42
CA GLN A 76 -4.73 -5.84 12.56
C GLN A 76 -3.23 -5.82 12.86
N GLY A 77 -2.76 -4.89 13.71
CA GLY A 77 -1.35 -4.78 14.06
C GLY A 77 -0.42 -4.41 12.90
N VAL A 78 -0.96 -3.83 11.82
CA VAL A 78 -0.22 -3.49 10.58
C VAL A 78 0.79 -2.36 10.77
N GLN A 79 0.83 -1.72 11.95
CA GLN A 79 1.89 -0.77 12.31
C GLN A 79 3.31 -1.32 12.08
N LYS A 80 3.50 -2.64 12.20
CA LYS A 80 4.79 -3.32 11.97
C LYS A 80 5.13 -3.52 10.49
N THR A 81 4.14 -3.46 9.61
CA THR A 81 4.28 -3.66 8.16
C THR A 81 4.35 -2.34 7.41
N LEU A 82 4.05 -1.22 8.07
CA LEU A 82 4.12 0.11 7.45
C LEU A 82 5.57 0.57 7.22
N PRO A 83 5.85 1.31 6.14
CA PRO A 83 7.19 1.76 5.82
C PRO A 83 7.81 2.64 6.92
N GLN A 84 9.03 2.27 7.33
CA GLN A 84 9.80 3.01 8.34
C GLN A 84 10.11 4.45 7.91
N SER A 85 10.18 4.70 6.60
CA SER A 85 10.33 6.05 6.03
C SER A 85 9.19 6.99 6.46
N CYS A 86 8.00 6.46 6.70
CA CYS A 86 6.85 7.22 7.19
C CYS A 86 6.73 7.15 8.72
N THR A 87 6.76 5.95 9.32
CA THR A 87 6.47 5.76 10.75
C THR A 87 7.54 6.36 11.68
N SER A 88 8.71 6.71 11.15
CA SER A 88 9.72 7.49 11.87
C SER A 88 9.36 8.97 12.06
N ARG A 89 8.37 9.49 11.31
CA ARG A 89 7.97 10.90 11.30
C ARG A 89 6.52 11.13 11.70
N LEU A 90 5.65 10.16 11.40
CA LEU A 90 4.20 10.25 11.61
C LEU A 90 3.69 9.03 12.38
N ASP A 91 2.50 9.16 12.97
CA ASP A 91 1.85 8.04 13.63
C ASP A 91 1.43 6.93 12.63
N PRO A 92 1.31 5.66 13.05
CA PRO A 92 0.96 4.56 12.16
C PRO A 92 -0.35 4.75 11.39
N THR A 93 -1.35 5.43 11.97
CA THR A 93 -2.62 5.71 11.26
C THR A 93 -2.38 6.68 10.12
N SER A 94 -1.63 7.74 10.36
CA SER A 94 -1.24 8.70 9.31
C SER A 94 -0.44 8.01 8.19
N CYS A 95 0.41 7.03 8.51
CA CYS A 95 1.16 6.27 7.51
C CYS A 95 0.35 5.22 6.75
N PHE A 96 -0.85 4.89 7.24
CA PHE A 96 -1.79 4.03 6.52
C PHE A 96 -2.54 4.81 5.42
N PHE A 97 -2.57 6.14 5.51
CA PHE A 97 -3.16 6.99 4.50
C PHE A 97 -2.22 7.22 3.29
N PRO A 98 -2.67 6.92 2.06
CA PRO A 98 -1.87 7.08 0.85
C PRO A 98 -1.20 8.43 0.64
N GLN A 99 -1.84 9.54 1.04
CA GLN A 99 -1.26 10.88 0.81
C GLN A 99 0.10 11.08 1.51
N ASN A 100 0.39 10.30 2.56
CA ASN A 100 1.65 10.35 3.29
C ASN A 100 2.67 9.32 2.79
N LEU A 101 2.26 8.39 1.92
CA LEU A 101 3.09 7.24 1.53
C LEU A 101 3.47 7.22 0.06
N ILE A 102 2.61 7.71 -0.84
CA ILE A 102 2.82 7.59 -2.30
C ILE A 102 4.19 8.12 -2.75
N ASN A 103 4.66 9.23 -2.16
CA ASN A 103 5.97 9.82 -2.49
C ASN A 103 7.18 8.97 -2.04
N HIS A 104 6.95 7.90 -1.28
CA HIS A 104 7.99 6.98 -0.81
C HIS A 104 8.04 5.65 -1.58
N ILE A 105 7.10 5.41 -2.50
CA ILE A 105 7.08 4.21 -3.34
C ILE A 105 8.17 4.33 -4.41
N ARG A 106 9.02 3.31 -4.54
CA ARG A 106 10.14 3.28 -5.50
C ARG A 106 9.76 2.57 -6.79
N THR A 107 8.83 1.62 -6.70
CA THR A 107 8.35 0.83 -7.82
C THR A 107 7.35 1.67 -8.63
N PRO A 108 7.66 1.99 -9.91
CA PRO A 108 6.89 2.94 -10.69
C PRO A 108 5.64 2.34 -11.35
#